data_AF-A0AAD9LCJ4-F1
#
_entry.id   AF-A0AAD9LCJ4-F1
#
_cell.length_a   1.000
_cell.length_b   1.000
_cell.length_c   1.000
_cell.angle_alpha   90.00
_cell.angle_beta   90.00
_cell.angle_gamma   90.00
#
_symmetry.space_group_name_H-M   'P 1'
#
loop_
_entity.id
_entity.type
_entity.pdbx_description
1 polymer ?
#
loop_
_entity_poly.entity_id
_entity_poly.type
_entity_poly.pdbx_seq_one_letter_code
_entity_poly.pdbx_strand_id
1 'polypeptide(L)'
;MVLVYWVADTEPGKMILAQKMALAAKAVSHCPPSQLCLHPTLGPWLAFRCAILLNIEGVDIDGPNREEGHAAPLIRGEERPELLPAECSHDQKLHDLLTAQMQKAFAQSAAAPKNGRIPPEAWRAWALPRLSLAPNHPEMYSSEQILYHYTKDIRILQRSVRARRDTLSLEYVRSSPSTKVRKCRHVLQEVLFEIHDRFPDGIDAILLSAGLDTSILSEASGQELNPVEGEFTTISLDKKTGARPILSFRHAFTVQADPTAQDAVYAAEIFKRLGDVSIEEHHDWRDCWSFNFRLTGSDEQLCLVNLR
;
A
#
# COMPACT_ATOMS: atom_id res chain seq x y z
N MET A 1 -10.98 23.73 33.66
CA MET A 1 -9.98 22.62 33.72
C MET A 1 -10.03 21.82 32.42
N VAL A 2 -8.88 21.34 31.90
CA VAL A 2 -8.83 20.48 30.70
C VAL A 2 -8.56 19.04 31.12
N LEU A 3 -9.38 18.10 30.64
CA LEU A 3 -9.19 16.66 30.84
C LEU A 3 -9.05 15.97 29.48
N VAL A 4 -8.15 14.99 29.40
CA VAL A 4 -7.95 14.15 28.21
C VAL A 4 -8.25 12.71 28.57
N TYR A 5 -8.97 12.03 27.67
CA TYR A 5 -9.37 10.63 27.77
C TYR A 5 -8.94 9.91 26.49
N TRP A 6 -8.03 8.95 26.56
CA TRP A 6 -7.56 8.22 25.37
C TRP A 6 -8.43 6.99 25.12
N VAL A 7 -8.55 6.62 23.84
CA VAL A 7 -9.31 5.41 23.41
C VAL A 7 -8.63 4.12 23.88
N ALA A 8 -7.35 4.19 24.28
CA ALA A 8 -6.60 3.08 24.87
C ALA A 8 -6.68 3.03 26.41
N ASP A 9 -7.30 4.01 27.07
CA ASP A 9 -7.42 4.03 28.54
C ASP A 9 -8.40 2.95 29.01
N THR A 10 -7.94 2.07 29.89
CA THR A 10 -8.74 0.98 30.50
C THR A 10 -9.04 1.22 31.98
N GLU A 11 -8.55 2.33 32.56
CA GLU A 11 -8.78 2.68 33.95
C GLU A 11 -10.26 3.01 34.22
N PRO A 12 -10.85 2.55 35.34
CA PRO A 12 -12.19 2.96 35.75
C PRO A 12 -12.31 4.49 35.83
N GLY A 13 -13.33 5.06 35.18
CA GLY A 13 -13.53 6.50 35.08
C GLY A 13 -12.70 7.21 33.98
N LYS A 14 -11.88 6.49 33.21
CA LYS A 14 -11.16 7.01 32.03
C LYS A 14 -11.62 6.43 30.68
N MET A 15 -12.31 5.29 30.69
CA MET A 15 -12.83 4.67 29.47
C MET A 15 -13.87 5.56 28.75
N ILE A 16 -13.78 5.63 27.42
CA ILE A 16 -14.72 6.38 26.56
C ILE A 16 -15.26 5.54 25.39
N LEU A 17 -16.52 5.78 25.00
CA LEU A 17 -17.14 5.16 23.83
C LEU A 17 -17.00 6.07 22.60
N ALA A 18 -15.77 6.21 22.10
CA ALA A 18 -15.44 7.21 21.08
C ALA A 18 -16.27 7.13 19.78
N GLN A 19 -16.68 5.93 19.35
CA GLN A 19 -17.60 5.77 18.21
C GLN A 19 -18.96 6.44 18.48
N LYS A 20 -19.55 6.22 19.66
CA LYS A 20 -20.82 6.84 20.07
C LYS A 20 -20.67 8.36 20.21
N MET A 21 -19.54 8.84 20.72
CA MET A 21 -19.25 10.27 20.82
C MET A 21 -19.16 10.93 19.44
N ALA A 22 -18.49 10.28 18.48
CA ALA A 22 -18.38 10.77 17.10
C ALA A 22 -19.73 10.75 16.35
N LEU A 23 -20.57 9.76 16.59
CA LEU A 23 -21.94 9.70 16.08
C LEU A 23 -22.82 10.80 16.68
N ALA A 24 -22.78 11.00 18.00
CA ALA A 24 -23.51 12.08 18.68
C ALA A 24 -23.07 13.47 18.19
N ALA A 25 -21.77 13.65 17.92
CA ALA A 25 -21.21 14.87 17.31
C ALA A 25 -21.50 14.99 15.80
N LYS A 26 -22.24 14.06 15.19
CA LYS A 26 -22.56 13.99 13.74
C LYS A 26 -21.30 14.08 12.86
N ALA A 27 -20.17 13.58 13.37
CA ALA A 27 -18.87 13.62 12.69
C ALA A 27 -18.67 12.46 11.70
N VAL A 28 -19.42 11.37 11.90
CA VAL A 28 -19.34 10.11 11.16
C VAL A 28 -20.73 9.47 11.08
N SER A 29 -20.96 8.63 10.07
CA SER A 29 -22.09 7.68 10.02
C SER A 29 -21.65 6.32 10.55
N HIS A 30 -22.59 5.48 10.98
CA HIS A 30 -22.34 4.10 11.39
C HIS A 30 -22.68 3.10 10.26
N CYS A 31 -21.88 2.05 10.10
CA CYS A 31 -22.22 0.90 9.27
C CYS A 31 -22.51 -0.33 10.15
N PRO A 32 -23.78 -0.67 10.44
CA PRO A 32 -24.12 -1.72 11.40
C PRO A 32 -23.50 -3.10 11.09
N PRO A 33 -23.45 -3.60 9.84
CA PRO A 33 -22.81 -4.89 9.54
C PRO A 33 -21.33 -4.95 9.89
N SER A 34 -20.59 -3.86 9.69
CA SER A 34 -19.14 -3.81 9.91
C SER A 34 -18.73 -3.27 11.28
N GLN A 35 -19.67 -2.65 12.01
CA GLN A 35 -19.44 -1.87 13.23
C GLN A 35 -18.43 -0.72 13.06
N LEU A 36 -18.19 -0.28 11.81
CA LEU A 36 -17.27 0.81 11.49
C LEU A 36 -17.99 2.16 11.46
N CYS A 37 -17.24 3.21 11.81
CA CYS A 37 -17.64 4.59 11.57
C CYS A 37 -17.09 5.05 10.21
N LEU A 38 -17.90 5.80 9.46
CA LEU A 38 -17.55 6.35 8.15
C LEU A 38 -17.50 7.87 8.25
N HIS A 39 -16.34 8.47 7.97
CA HIS A 39 -16.21 9.92 7.86
C HIS A 39 -16.46 10.36 6.41
N PRO A 40 -17.17 11.48 6.15
CA PRO A 40 -17.49 11.91 4.79
C PRO A 40 -16.27 12.05 3.87
N THR A 41 -15.11 12.46 4.39
CA THR A 41 -13.87 12.64 3.61
C THR A 41 -12.89 11.46 3.69
N LEU A 42 -12.96 10.62 4.72
CA LEU A 42 -11.95 9.56 4.98
C LEU A 42 -12.53 8.15 4.81
N GLY A 43 -13.84 8.02 4.57
CA GLY A 43 -14.55 6.75 4.59
C GLY A 43 -14.28 5.98 5.90
N PRO A 44 -14.00 4.67 5.85
CA PRO A 44 -13.66 3.85 7.02
C PRO A 44 -12.18 3.95 7.45
N TRP A 45 -11.37 4.80 6.79
CA TRP A 45 -9.92 4.91 6.96
C TRP A 45 -9.52 5.91 8.05
N LEU A 46 -10.09 5.71 9.23
CA LEU A 46 -9.86 6.55 10.41
C LEU A 46 -9.67 5.71 11.68
N ALA A 47 -9.17 6.36 12.72
CA ALA A 47 -9.16 5.82 14.08
C ALA A 47 -9.29 6.96 15.09
N PHE A 48 -10.26 6.85 16.00
CA PHE A 48 -10.39 7.77 17.14
C PHE A 48 -9.19 7.61 18.08
N ARG A 49 -8.75 8.73 18.69
CA ARG A 49 -7.53 8.77 19.51
C ARG A 49 -7.81 9.16 20.96
N CYS A 50 -8.50 10.27 21.16
CA CYS A 50 -8.89 10.77 22.46
C CYS A 50 -10.17 11.62 22.36
N ALA A 51 -10.79 11.85 23.51
CA ALA A 51 -11.71 12.95 23.74
C ALA A 51 -11.06 13.97 24.67
N ILE A 52 -11.29 15.26 24.41
CA ILE A 52 -10.83 16.36 25.27
C ILE A 52 -12.07 16.99 25.88
N LEU A 53 -12.18 16.95 27.20
CA LEU A 53 -13.25 17.58 27.96
C LEU A 53 -12.74 18.92 28.51
N LEU A 54 -13.36 20.00 28.05
CA LEU A 54 -13.14 21.35 28.55
C LEU A 54 -14.20 21.63 29.61
N ASN A 55 -13.84 21.50 30.89
CA ASN A 55 -14.70 21.95 31.98
C ASN A 55 -14.56 23.48 32.10
N ILE A 56 -15.52 24.20 31.52
CA ILE A 56 -15.63 25.66 31.48
C ILE A 56 -16.80 26.07 32.37
N GLU A 57 -16.51 26.88 33.38
CA GLU A 57 -17.48 27.38 34.35
C GLU A 57 -18.49 28.31 33.65
N GLY A 58 -19.79 28.14 33.95
CA GLY A 58 -20.88 28.91 33.33
C GLY A 58 -21.40 28.38 31.98
N VAL A 59 -20.88 27.26 31.48
CA VAL A 59 -21.47 26.53 30.33
C VAL A 59 -22.37 25.40 30.84
N ASP A 60 -23.51 25.77 31.41
CA ASP A 60 -24.52 24.80 31.84
C ASP A 60 -25.22 24.18 30.63
N ILE A 61 -25.33 22.84 30.63
CA ILE A 61 -25.96 22.05 29.56
C ILE A 61 -27.48 21.94 29.78
N ASP A 62 -27.96 22.27 30.98
CA ASP A 62 -29.35 22.08 31.44
C ASP A 62 -30.25 23.30 31.18
N GLY A 63 -30.20 23.82 29.95
CA GLY A 63 -31.16 24.82 29.46
C GLY A 63 -32.49 24.18 29.02
N PRO A 64 -33.67 24.74 29.35
CA PRO A 64 -34.97 24.09 29.10
C PRO A 64 -35.40 24.03 27.61
N ASN A 65 -34.67 24.69 26.70
CA ASN A 65 -34.95 24.68 25.25
C ASN A 65 -34.18 23.56 24.53
N ARG A 66 -34.35 22.32 25.00
CA ARG A 66 -33.78 21.15 24.34
C ARG A 66 -34.76 20.62 23.30
N GLU A 67 -34.77 21.23 22.11
CA GLU A 67 -35.29 20.54 20.92
C GLU A 67 -34.46 19.27 20.70
N GLU A 68 -35.13 18.14 20.46
CA GLU A 68 -34.55 16.80 20.35
C GLU A 68 -33.73 16.62 19.06
N GLY A 69 -32.61 17.33 18.93
CA GLY A 69 -31.81 17.30 17.69
C GLY A 69 -30.38 17.84 17.77
N HIS A 70 -30.00 18.55 18.84
CA HIS A 70 -28.75 19.32 18.85
C HIS A 70 -27.69 18.78 19.82
N ALA A 71 -26.64 18.20 19.24
CA ALA A 71 -25.29 18.34 19.76
C ALA A 71 -24.62 19.52 19.04
N ALA A 72 -24.15 20.51 19.79
CA ALA A 72 -23.36 21.65 19.33
C ALA A 72 -22.37 21.98 20.47
N PRO A 73 -21.10 22.35 20.18
CA PRO A 73 -20.82 23.52 19.34
C PRO A 73 -19.96 23.30 18.09
N LEU A 74 -20.04 24.30 17.22
CA LEU A 74 -19.19 24.65 16.07
C LEU A 74 -18.90 26.18 16.18
N ILE A 75 -18.02 26.83 15.40
CA ILE A 75 -17.28 26.46 14.19
C ILE A 75 -15.88 27.13 14.18
N ARG A 76 -14.94 26.62 13.37
CA ARG A 76 -14.23 27.49 12.41
C ARG A 76 -14.10 26.76 11.07
N GLY A 77 -14.71 27.21 9.97
CA GLY A 77 -15.57 28.39 9.81
C GLY A 77 -16.58 28.26 8.67
N GLU A 78 -17.18 27.08 8.50
CA GLU A 78 -18.19 26.79 7.48
C GLU A 78 -19.45 26.19 8.12
N GLU A 79 -20.63 26.62 7.68
CA GLU A 79 -21.87 25.88 7.92
C GLU A 79 -21.73 24.52 7.25
N ARG A 80 -21.89 23.42 8.00
CA ARG A 80 -21.93 22.09 7.39
C ARG A 80 -23.22 21.96 6.58
N PRO A 81 -23.16 21.79 5.25
CA PRO A 81 -24.35 21.47 4.49
C PRO A 81 -24.76 20.03 4.81
N GLU A 82 -26.05 19.86 5.09
CA GLU A 82 -26.73 18.60 5.41
C GLU A 82 -26.29 17.87 6.70
N LEU A 83 -27.29 17.36 7.43
CA LEU A 83 -27.06 16.53 8.60
C LEU A 83 -26.56 15.16 8.15
N LEU A 84 -25.30 14.85 8.42
CA LEU A 84 -24.72 13.54 8.15
C LEU A 84 -25.62 12.45 8.79
N PRO A 85 -26.11 11.45 8.03
CA PRO A 85 -27.03 10.46 8.55
C PRO A 85 -26.36 9.58 9.62
N ALA A 86 -27.12 9.17 10.63
CA ALA A 86 -26.62 8.34 11.72
C ALA A 86 -26.12 6.97 11.23
N GLU A 87 -26.72 6.44 10.16
CA GLU A 87 -26.36 5.17 9.53
C GLU A 87 -25.97 5.38 8.05
N CYS A 88 -25.21 4.45 7.49
CA CYS A 88 -24.76 4.50 6.10
C CYS A 88 -25.88 4.11 5.11
N SER A 89 -25.93 4.79 3.97
CA SER A 89 -26.91 4.58 2.89
C SER A 89 -26.51 3.46 1.91
N HIS A 90 -25.79 2.44 2.36
CA HIS A 90 -25.37 1.33 1.50
C HIS A 90 -26.53 0.37 1.21
N ASP A 91 -26.44 -0.37 0.09
CA ASP A 91 -27.44 -1.36 -0.26
C ASP A 91 -27.36 -2.63 0.61
N GLN A 92 -28.44 -3.42 0.58
CA GLN A 92 -28.52 -4.66 1.35
C GLN A 92 -27.45 -5.67 0.93
N LYS A 93 -27.06 -5.69 -0.36
CA LYS A 93 -26.07 -6.63 -0.89
C LYS A 93 -24.68 -6.40 -0.29
N LEU A 94 -24.27 -5.14 -0.14
CA LEU A 94 -23.04 -4.77 0.55
C LEU A 94 -23.16 -5.06 2.06
N HIS A 95 -24.32 -4.81 2.67
CA HIS A 95 -24.55 -5.18 4.07
C HIS A 95 -24.45 -6.69 4.33
N ASP A 96 -24.97 -7.54 3.45
CA ASP A 96 -24.87 -9.00 3.53
C ASP A 96 -23.40 -9.45 3.36
N LEU A 97 -22.69 -8.88 2.39
CA LEU A 97 -21.25 -9.14 2.18
C LEU A 97 -20.42 -8.78 3.42
N LEU A 98 -20.64 -7.60 3.99
CA LEU A 98 -19.93 -7.14 5.19
C LEU A 98 -20.25 -8.01 6.40
N THR A 99 -21.51 -8.45 6.54
CA THR A 99 -21.93 -9.40 7.59
C THR A 99 -21.16 -10.72 7.46
N ALA A 100 -21.08 -11.30 6.26
CA ALA A 100 -20.34 -12.52 6.02
C ALA A 100 -18.82 -12.37 6.27
N GLN A 101 -18.23 -11.23 5.88
CA GLN A 101 -16.82 -10.92 6.15
C GLN A 101 -16.53 -10.78 7.65
N MET A 102 -17.38 -10.08 8.40
CA MET A 102 -17.24 -9.94 9.85
C MET A 102 -17.41 -11.29 10.56
N GLN A 103 -18.41 -12.09 10.17
CA GLN A 103 -18.58 -13.46 10.68
C GLN A 103 -17.33 -14.32 10.44
N LYS A 104 -16.73 -14.24 9.25
CA LYS A 104 -15.47 -14.93 8.93
C LYS A 104 -14.30 -14.45 9.81
N ALA A 105 -14.17 -13.15 10.04
CA ALA A 105 -13.14 -12.56 10.89
C ALA A 105 -13.30 -12.98 12.37
N PHE A 106 -14.53 -12.94 12.90
CA PHE A 106 -14.83 -13.42 14.25
C PHE A 106 -14.59 -14.93 14.40
N ALA A 107 -15.04 -15.75 13.45
CA ALA A 107 -14.80 -17.19 13.46
C ALA A 107 -13.30 -17.53 13.42
N GLN A 108 -12.52 -16.84 12.59
CA GLN A 108 -11.07 -16.99 12.56
C GLN A 108 -10.41 -16.58 13.90
N SER A 109 -10.87 -15.49 14.52
CA SER A 109 -10.38 -15.05 15.82
C SER A 109 -10.75 -16.02 16.95
N ALA A 110 -11.91 -16.65 16.89
CA ALA A 110 -12.36 -17.65 17.86
C ALA A 110 -11.59 -18.99 17.72
N ALA A 111 -11.23 -19.36 16.49
CA ALA A 111 -10.42 -20.54 16.19
C ALA A 111 -8.90 -20.34 16.40
N ALA A 112 -8.44 -19.11 16.69
CA ALA A 112 -7.04 -18.82 16.87
C ALA A 112 -6.45 -19.54 18.12
N PRO A 113 -5.24 -20.13 18.04
CA PRO A 113 -4.64 -20.81 19.18
C PRO A 113 -4.44 -19.88 20.39
N LYS A 114 -4.83 -20.34 21.59
CA LYS A 114 -4.71 -19.59 22.85
C LYS A 114 -3.27 -19.27 23.29
N ASN A 115 -2.25 -19.69 22.52
CA ASN A 115 -0.85 -19.34 22.73
C ASN A 115 -0.49 -17.92 22.26
N GLY A 116 -1.47 -17.12 21.81
CA GLY A 116 -1.30 -15.72 21.40
C GLY A 116 -0.71 -15.52 20.01
N ARG A 117 -0.38 -16.60 19.28
CA ARG A 117 0.10 -16.49 17.89
C ARG A 117 -1.09 -16.38 16.93
N ILE A 118 -1.45 -15.13 16.63
CA ILE A 118 -2.34 -14.78 15.52
C ILE A 118 -1.72 -15.33 14.21
N PRO A 119 -2.46 -16.09 13.38
CA PRO A 119 -1.93 -16.56 12.10
C PRO A 119 -1.46 -15.39 11.22
N PRO A 120 -0.34 -15.51 10.48
CA PRO A 120 0.26 -14.39 9.73
C PRO A 120 -0.69 -13.64 8.78
N GLU A 121 -1.75 -14.31 8.31
CA GLU A 121 -2.72 -13.74 7.36
C GLU A 121 -4.10 -13.45 7.97
N ALA A 122 -4.29 -13.65 9.29
CA ALA A 122 -5.57 -13.39 9.94
C ALA A 122 -5.96 -11.90 9.95
N TRP A 123 -4.98 -10.99 9.81
CA TRP A 123 -5.25 -9.56 9.64
C TRP A 123 -6.07 -9.25 8.38
N ARG A 124 -5.96 -10.06 7.31
CA ARG A 124 -6.66 -9.82 6.04
C ARG A 124 -8.18 -9.85 6.25
N ALA A 125 -8.69 -10.81 7.03
CA ALA A 125 -10.12 -10.92 7.34
C ALA A 125 -10.67 -9.67 8.05
N TRP A 126 -9.85 -9.04 8.92
CA TRP A 126 -10.21 -7.80 9.60
C TRP A 126 -10.02 -6.53 8.75
N ALA A 127 -9.25 -6.59 7.67
CA ALA A 127 -9.06 -5.50 6.71
C ALA A 127 -10.15 -5.47 5.63
N LEU A 128 -10.65 -6.64 5.20
CA LEU A 128 -11.65 -6.79 4.13
C LEU A 128 -12.91 -5.91 4.27
N PRO A 129 -13.51 -5.72 5.47
CA PRO A 129 -14.68 -4.86 5.62
C PRO A 129 -14.40 -3.39 5.23
N ARG A 130 -13.23 -2.86 5.57
CA ARG A 130 -12.83 -1.49 5.18
C ARG A 130 -12.62 -1.38 3.67
N LEU A 131 -11.97 -2.38 3.08
CA LEU A 131 -11.71 -2.46 1.64
C LEU A 131 -13.01 -2.62 0.82
N SER A 132 -14.00 -3.34 1.34
CA SER A 132 -15.28 -3.55 0.67
C SER A 132 -16.22 -2.35 0.80
N LEU A 133 -16.15 -1.61 1.91
CA LEU A 133 -16.87 -0.36 2.11
C LEU A 133 -16.39 0.78 1.21
N ALA A 134 -15.07 0.88 0.98
CA ALA A 134 -14.46 1.97 0.23
C ALA A 134 -13.24 1.47 -0.57
N PRO A 135 -13.46 0.65 -1.61
CA PRO A 135 -12.38 0.17 -2.48
C PRO A 135 -11.73 1.36 -3.19
N ASN A 136 -10.40 1.39 -3.21
CA ASN A 136 -9.59 2.43 -3.85
C ASN A 136 -9.84 3.86 -3.33
N HIS A 137 -10.31 4.01 -2.09
CA HIS A 137 -10.48 5.33 -1.45
C HIS A 137 -9.15 6.12 -1.42
N PRO A 138 -9.10 7.41 -1.78
CA PRO A 138 -7.84 8.16 -1.86
C PRO A 138 -7.09 8.26 -0.53
N GLU A 139 -7.83 8.47 0.57
CA GLU A 139 -7.30 8.50 1.94
C GLU A 139 -7.10 7.11 2.58
N MET A 140 -7.08 6.04 1.77
CA MET A 140 -6.78 4.70 2.26
C MET A 140 -5.37 4.65 2.87
N TYR A 141 -5.26 4.01 4.03
CA TYR A 141 -3.97 3.76 4.67
C TYR A 141 -3.02 3.03 3.71
N SER A 142 -1.74 3.41 3.66
CA SER A 142 -0.76 2.64 2.89
C SER A 142 -0.72 1.19 3.38
N SER A 143 -0.35 0.27 2.49
CA SER A 143 -0.35 -1.16 2.81
C SER A 143 0.57 -1.53 3.99
N GLU A 144 1.63 -0.75 4.27
CA GLU A 144 2.44 -0.85 5.50
C GLU A 144 1.66 -0.41 6.74
N GLN A 145 0.92 0.70 6.64
CA GLN A 145 0.10 1.23 7.72
C GLN A 145 -1.07 0.31 8.05
N ILE A 146 -1.70 -0.32 7.04
CA ILE A 146 -2.69 -1.39 7.23
C ILE A 146 -2.05 -2.56 7.97
N LEU A 147 -0.92 -3.08 7.46
CA LEU A 147 -0.25 -4.23 8.03
C LEU A 147 0.17 -3.98 9.49
N TYR A 148 0.78 -2.84 9.80
CA TYR A 148 1.09 -2.44 11.17
C TYR A 148 -0.18 -2.22 12.03
N HIS A 149 -1.23 -1.61 11.49
CA HIS A 149 -2.47 -1.34 12.22
C HIS A 149 -3.09 -2.62 12.79
N TYR A 150 -3.10 -3.71 12.00
CA TYR A 150 -3.70 -4.98 12.42
C TYR A 150 -2.73 -5.95 13.09
N THR A 151 -1.46 -5.99 12.71
CA THR A 151 -0.47 -6.92 13.33
C THR A 151 0.19 -6.36 14.59
N LYS A 152 0.21 -5.03 14.74
CA LYS A 152 1.01 -4.28 15.74
C LYS A 152 2.52 -4.58 15.70
N ASP A 153 3.03 -5.16 14.61
CA ASP A 153 4.45 -5.50 14.51
C ASP A 153 5.31 -4.22 14.41
N ILE A 154 5.94 -3.86 15.53
CA ILE A 154 6.80 -2.67 15.66
C ILE A 154 7.96 -2.70 14.66
N ARG A 155 8.43 -3.88 14.24
CA ARG A 155 9.51 -4.01 13.25
C ARG A 155 9.08 -3.47 11.88
N ILE A 156 7.82 -3.67 11.51
CA ILE A 156 7.24 -3.14 10.27
C ILE A 156 7.17 -1.61 10.35
N LEU A 157 6.64 -1.07 11.46
CA LEU A 157 6.61 0.38 11.69
C LEU A 157 8.01 1.00 11.62
N GLN A 158 8.98 0.46 12.35
CA GLN A 158 10.36 0.95 12.39
C GLN A 158 11.00 0.97 11.00
N ARG A 159 10.82 -0.11 10.21
CA ARG A 159 11.34 -0.19 8.84
C ARG A 159 10.66 0.78 7.89
N SER A 160 9.33 0.92 7.94
CA SER A 160 8.60 1.87 7.10
C SER A 160 8.97 3.33 7.41
N VAL A 161 9.17 3.67 8.69
CA VAL A 161 9.65 4.98 9.12
C VAL A 161 11.10 5.20 8.67
N ARG A 162 11.98 4.21 8.87
CA ARG A 162 13.37 4.24 8.39
C ARG A 162 13.43 4.46 6.88
N ALA A 163 12.66 3.70 6.10
CA ALA A 163 12.65 3.80 4.65
C ALA A 163 12.21 5.18 4.16
N ARG A 164 11.17 5.79 4.77
CA ARG A 164 10.77 7.16 4.44
C ARG A 164 11.81 8.21 4.84
N ARG A 165 12.46 8.06 6.00
CA ARG A 165 13.49 8.99 6.49
C ARG A 165 14.78 8.91 5.67
N ASP A 166 15.21 7.70 5.33
CA ASP A 166 16.49 7.40 4.70
C ASP A 166 16.38 7.28 3.16
N THR A 167 15.21 7.63 2.59
CA THR A 167 14.92 7.58 1.15
C THR A 167 15.17 6.20 0.52
N LEU A 168 14.60 5.16 1.14
CA LEU A 168 14.70 3.75 0.72
C LEU A 168 13.36 3.23 0.16
N SER A 169 13.43 2.22 -0.70
CA SER A 169 12.25 1.51 -1.21
C SER A 169 11.49 0.78 -0.10
N LEU A 170 10.15 0.78 -0.20
CA LEU A 170 9.25 0.03 0.67
C LEU A 170 9.06 -1.43 0.22
N GLU A 171 9.47 -1.79 -1.01
CA GLU A 171 9.20 -3.08 -1.66
C GLU A 171 9.60 -4.30 -0.80
N TYR A 172 10.77 -4.22 -0.14
CA TYR A 172 11.31 -5.31 0.67
C TYR A 172 11.20 -5.09 2.18
N VAL A 173 10.43 -4.08 2.63
CA VAL A 173 10.17 -3.84 4.06
C VAL A 173 9.39 -4.99 4.71
N ARG A 174 8.51 -5.64 3.94
CA ARG A 174 7.62 -6.73 4.40
C ARG A 174 8.25 -8.11 4.27
N SER A 175 8.99 -8.35 3.19
CA SER A 175 9.61 -9.62 2.85
C SER A 175 10.90 -9.38 2.08
N SER A 176 12.00 -10.03 2.47
CA SER A 176 13.23 -10.01 1.69
C SER A 176 13.00 -10.57 0.28
N PRO A 177 13.67 -10.05 -0.77
CA PRO A 177 13.51 -10.53 -2.13
C PRO A 177 13.94 -11.99 -2.22
N SER A 178 13.18 -12.78 -2.99
CA SER A 178 13.47 -14.20 -3.21
C SER A 178 14.78 -14.39 -3.97
N THR A 179 15.38 -15.58 -3.86
CA THR A 179 16.61 -15.92 -4.60
C THR A 179 16.44 -15.77 -6.12
N LYS A 180 15.21 -15.99 -6.65
CA LYS A 180 14.89 -15.74 -8.06
C LYS A 180 15.02 -14.26 -8.40
N VAL A 181 14.34 -13.38 -7.65
CA VAL A 181 14.36 -11.91 -7.87
C VAL A 181 15.78 -11.35 -7.80
N ARG A 182 16.61 -11.81 -6.85
CA ARG A 182 18.02 -11.39 -6.75
C ARG A 182 18.83 -11.80 -7.98
N LYS A 183 18.64 -13.02 -8.48
CA LYS A 183 19.30 -13.50 -9.71
C LYS A 183 18.86 -12.69 -10.94
N CYS A 184 17.56 -12.44 -11.10
CA CYS A 184 17.04 -11.60 -12.20
C CYS A 184 17.69 -10.21 -12.21
N ARG A 185 17.78 -9.57 -11.03
CA ARG A 185 18.43 -8.27 -10.90
C ARG A 185 19.93 -8.34 -11.18
N HIS A 186 20.62 -9.38 -10.72
CA HIS A 186 22.05 -9.53 -10.97
C HIS A 186 22.36 -9.64 -12.47
N VAL A 187 21.65 -10.52 -13.19
CA VAL A 187 21.76 -10.65 -14.66
C VAL A 187 21.48 -9.33 -15.36
N LEU A 188 20.47 -8.57 -14.92
CA LEU A 188 20.22 -7.23 -15.44
C LEU A 188 21.40 -6.28 -15.18
N GLN A 189 21.94 -6.27 -13.97
CA GLN A 189 23.09 -5.42 -13.61
C GLN A 189 24.33 -5.78 -14.44
N GLU A 190 24.64 -7.06 -14.60
CA GLU A 190 25.74 -7.57 -15.44
C GLU A 190 25.62 -7.04 -16.88
N VAL A 191 24.45 -7.23 -17.52
CA VAL A 191 24.20 -6.74 -18.90
C VAL A 191 24.34 -5.22 -18.99
N LEU A 192 23.86 -4.46 -18.01
CA LEU A 192 23.98 -2.99 -18.01
C LEU A 192 25.44 -2.54 -17.83
N PHE A 193 26.24 -3.24 -17.03
CA PHE A 193 27.67 -2.98 -16.89
C PHE A 193 28.45 -3.34 -18.17
N GLU A 194 28.16 -4.47 -18.82
CA GLU A 194 28.77 -4.83 -20.11
C GLU A 194 28.53 -3.77 -21.20
N ILE A 195 27.34 -3.15 -21.20
CA ILE A 195 27.00 -2.05 -22.11
C ILE A 195 27.76 -0.78 -21.70
N HIS A 196 27.86 -0.48 -20.41
CA HIS A 196 28.58 0.70 -19.90
C HIS A 196 30.08 0.64 -20.22
N ASP A 197 30.74 -0.49 -19.95
CA ASP A 197 32.17 -0.68 -20.21
C ASP A 197 32.50 -0.55 -21.70
N ARG A 198 31.54 -0.88 -22.58
CA ARG A 198 31.66 -0.75 -24.03
C ARG A 198 31.32 0.66 -24.54
N PHE A 199 30.50 1.41 -23.81
CA PHE A 199 30.02 2.75 -24.18
C PHE A 199 30.06 3.69 -22.95
N PRO A 200 31.26 4.08 -22.49
CA PRO A 200 31.46 4.74 -21.19
C PRO A 200 30.86 6.15 -21.11
N ASP A 201 30.75 6.84 -22.24
CA ASP A 201 30.11 8.16 -22.35
C ASP A 201 28.56 8.09 -22.35
N GLY A 202 28.00 6.86 -22.28
CA GLY A 202 26.58 6.57 -22.44
C GLY A 202 26.22 6.13 -23.86
N ILE A 203 24.94 5.84 -24.09
CA ILE A 203 24.37 5.47 -25.40
C ILE A 203 23.28 6.47 -25.80
N ASP A 204 23.11 6.74 -27.09
CA ASP A 204 22.08 7.69 -27.54
C ASP A 204 20.68 7.11 -27.36
N ALA A 205 20.50 5.82 -27.69
CA ALA A 205 19.21 5.15 -27.64
C ALA A 205 19.29 3.71 -27.12
N ILE A 206 18.31 3.31 -26.32
CA ILE A 206 18.06 1.91 -25.94
C ILE A 206 16.71 1.42 -26.49
N LEU A 207 16.71 0.22 -27.07
CA LEU A 207 15.54 -0.43 -27.65
C LEU A 207 15.20 -1.68 -26.83
N LEU A 208 13.99 -1.71 -26.26
CA LEU A 208 13.51 -2.81 -25.40
C LEU A 208 12.36 -3.56 -26.05
N SER A 209 12.44 -4.89 -26.01
CA SER A 209 11.36 -5.80 -26.39
C SER A 209 10.79 -6.51 -25.14
N ALA A 210 9.75 -7.33 -25.34
CA ALA A 210 9.10 -8.15 -24.31
C ALA A 210 8.47 -7.39 -23.13
N GLY A 211 8.17 -6.09 -23.28
CA GLY A 211 7.37 -5.34 -22.31
C GLY A 211 8.11 -4.84 -21.07
N LEU A 212 9.46 -4.84 -21.08
CA LEU A 212 10.19 -4.07 -20.08
C LEU A 212 9.96 -2.58 -20.26
N ASP A 213 9.61 -1.95 -19.14
CA ASP A 213 9.48 -0.50 -19.03
C ASP A 213 10.87 0.15 -19.02
N THR A 214 11.06 1.17 -19.85
CA THR A 214 12.32 1.90 -19.95
C THR A 214 12.67 2.65 -18.67
N SER A 215 11.68 2.99 -17.84
CA SER A 215 11.89 3.53 -16.50
C SER A 215 12.74 2.59 -15.62
N ILE A 216 12.50 1.28 -15.69
CA ILE A 216 13.23 0.26 -14.92
C ILE A 216 14.73 0.33 -15.22
N LEU A 217 15.12 0.53 -16.49
CA LEU A 217 16.52 0.64 -16.87
C LEU A 217 17.12 2.01 -16.55
N SER A 218 16.36 3.09 -16.74
CA SER A 218 16.78 4.44 -16.34
C SER A 218 17.02 4.56 -14.83
N GLU A 219 16.44 3.65 -14.04
CA GLU A 219 16.57 3.59 -12.58
C GLU A 219 17.44 2.42 -12.08
N ALA A 220 17.91 1.55 -12.98
CA ALA A 220 18.68 0.36 -12.63
C ALA A 220 20.08 0.73 -12.10
N SER A 221 20.22 0.67 -10.79
CA SER A 221 21.46 0.98 -10.06
C SER A 221 22.29 -0.27 -9.75
N GLY A 222 23.61 -0.11 -9.60
CA GLY A 222 24.55 -1.16 -9.17
C GLY A 222 24.39 -1.67 -7.72
N GLN A 223 23.34 -1.28 -6.99
CA GLN A 223 23.10 -1.73 -5.61
C GLN A 223 22.87 -3.25 -5.51
N GLU A 224 23.67 -3.90 -4.68
CA GLU A 224 23.50 -5.31 -4.32
C GLU A 224 22.25 -5.55 -3.47
N LEU A 225 21.60 -6.70 -3.65
CA LEU A 225 20.50 -7.18 -2.81
C LEU A 225 20.97 -8.20 -1.76
N ASN A 226 22.09 -7.92 -1.12
CA ASN A 226 22.68 -8.75 -0.06
C ASN A 226 22.13 -8.32 1.29
N PRO A 227 21.17 -9.05 1.91
CA PRO A 227 20.79 -8.79 3.29
C PRO A 227 21.96 -9.17 4.19
N VAL A 228 22.31 -8.27 5.10
CA VAL A 228 23.10 -8.65 6.29
C VAL A 228 22.30 -9.70 7.06
N GLU A 229 22.97 -10.68 7.67
CA GLU A 229 22.30 -11.77 8.37
C GLU A 229 21.39 -11.22 9.51
N GLY A 230 20.09 -11.55 9.44
CA GLY A 230 19.06 -11.00 10.34
C GLY A 230 18.42 -9.67 9.89
N GLU A 231 18.97 -8.97 8.90
CA GLU A 231 18.38 -7.77 8.31
C GLU A 231 17.55 -8.07 7.05
N PHE A 232 16.65 -7.13 6.72
CA PHE A 232 15.87 -7.19 5.48
C PHE A 232 16.57 -6.34 4.43
N THR A 233 16.58 -6.80 3.19
CA THR A 233 17.20 -6.06 2.08
C THR A 233 16.57 -4.69 1.92
N THR A 234 17.39 -3.66 1.76
CA THR A 234 16.95 -2.29 1.46
C THR A 234 17.56 -1.84 0.14
N ILE A 235 16.77 -1.11 -0.66
CA ILE A 235 17.25 -0.41 -1.85
C ILE A 235 17.21 1.09 -1.54
N SER A 236 18.31 1.81 -1.70
CA SER A 236 18.30 3.28 -1.70
C SER A 236 17.62 3.79 -2.96
N LEU A 237 16.87 4.87 -2.83
CA LEU A 237 16.32 5.65 -3.95
C LEU A 237 17.11 6.95 -4.18
N ASP A 238 18.12 7.24 -3.35
CA ASP A 238 18.98 8.41 -3.54
C ASP A 238 19.91 8.25 -4.76
N LYS A 239 19.48 8.83 -5.88
CA LYS A 239 20.19 8.87 -7.16
C LYS A 239 21.54 9.59 -7.08
N LYS A 240 21.85 10.34 -6.02
CA LYS A 240 23.16 11.01 -5.84
C LYS A 240 24.22 10.07 -5.28
N THR A 241 23.83 9.05 -4.52
CA THR A 241 24.74 8.11 -3.86
C THR A 241 24.55 6.68 -4.41
N GLY A 242 23.98 5.77 -3.62
CA GLY A 242 23.88 4.35 -3.97
C GLY A 242 22.97 4.05 -5.15
N ALA A 243 21.95 4.88 -5.41
CA ALA A 243 20.94 4.61 -6.44
C ALA A 243 21.25 5.21 -7.82
N ARG A 244 22.52 5.55 -8.09
CA ARG A 244 22.95 6.00 -9.43
C ARG A 244 22.62 4.95 -10.49
N PRO A 245 22.00 5.33 -11.62
CA PRO A 245 21.82 4.43 -12.76
C PRO A 245 23.16 3.90 -13.29
N ILE A 246 23.19 2.66 -13.76
CA ILE A 246 24.38 2.05 -14.38
C ILE A 246 24.61 2.62 -15.78
N LEU A 247 23.53 2.79 -16.55
CA LEU A 247 23.57 3.40 -17.89
C LEU A 247 22.95 4.80 -17.87
N SER A 248 23.56 5.68 -18.67
CA SER A 248 22.99 6.97 -19.07
C SER A 248 22.62 6.90 -20.55
N PHE A 249 21.40 7.31 -20.88
CA PHE A 249 20.91 7.38 -22.26
C PHE A 249 19.98 8.56 -22.49
N ARG A 250 19.92 9.04 -23.73
CA ARG A 250 19.08 10.21 -24.12
C ARG A 250 17.67 9.81 -24.53
N HIS A 251 17.55 8.70 -25.24
CA HIS A 251 16.31 8.19 -25.79
C HIS A 251 16.09 6.73 -25.38
N ALA A 252 14.83 6.36 -25.18
CA ALA A 252 14.47 5.00 -24.84
C ALA A 252 13.16 4.65 -25.53
N PHE A 253 13.14 3.50 -26.18
CA PHE A 253 12.03 3.06 -27.02
C PHE A 253 11.62 1.65 -26.58
N THR A 254 10.45 1.53 -25.96
CA THR A 254 9.81 0.22 -25.79
C THR A 254 9.11 -0.14 -27.10
N VAL A 255 9.57 -1.19 -27.76
CA VAL A 255 8.90 -1.76 -28.94
C VAL A 255 8.06 -2.94 -28.48
N GLN A 256 6.75 -2.79 -28.61
CA GLN A 256 5.83 -3.91 -28.52
C GLN A 256 6.12 -4.85 -29.69
N ALA A 257 6.35 -6.13 -29.41
CA ALA A 257 6.58 -7.12 -30.45
C ALA A 257 5.38 -7.19 -31.40
N ASP A 258 5.65 -7.33 -32.71
CA ASP A 258 4.62 -7.56 -33.73
C ASP A 258 3.71 -8.72 -33.29
N PRO A 259 2.37 -8.61 -33.31
CA PRO A 259 1.46 -9.67 -32.85
C PRO A 259 1.68 -11.05 -33.49
N THR A 260 2.32 -11.10 -34.67
CA THR A 260 2.67 -12.33 -35.39
C THR A 260 4.10 -12.82 -35.13
N ALA A 261 4.95 -12.00 -34.50
CA ALA A 261 6.26 -12.44 -34.03
C ALA A 261 6.10 -13.50 -32.93
N GLN A 262 6.96 -14.50 -32.95
CA GLN A 262 6.95 -15.63 -32.01
C GLN A 262 6.85 -15.17 -30.54
N ASP A 263 7.52 -14.06 -30.21
CA ASP A 263 7.58 -13.50 -28.86
C ASP A 263 6.26 -12.84 -28.44
N ALA A 264 5.50 -12.26 -29.37
CA ALA A 264 4.15 -11.76 -29.09
C ALA A 264 3.12 -12.89 -29.00
N VAL A 265 3.30 -13.98 -29.77
CA VAL A 265 2.50 -15.21 -29.61
C VAL A 265 2.74 -15.78 -28.21
N TYR A 266 3.99 -15.93 -27.78
CA TYR A 266 4.31 -16.35 -26.41
C TYR A 266 3.76 -15.38 -25.35
N ALA A 267 3.90 -14.06 -25.52
CA ALA A 267 3.37 -13.08 -24.58
C ALA A 267 1.82 -13.10 -24.51
N ALA A 268 1.13 -13.22 -25.64
CA ALA A 268 -0.32 -13.36 -25.69
C ALA A 268 -0.79 -14.69 -25.07
N GLU A 269 -0.02 -15.76 -25.24
CA GLU A 269 -0.33 -17.05 -24.66
C GLU A 269 -0.05 -17.11 -23.15
N ILE A 270 0.98 -16.42 -22.67
CA ILE A 270 1.22 -16.15 -21.25
C ILE A 270 0.08 -15.29 -20.69
N PHE A 271 -0.28 -14.18 -21.33
CA PHE A 271 -1.37 -13.30 -20.88
C PHE A 271 -2.72 -14.05 -20.84
N LYS A 272 -2.99 -14.91 -21.82
CA LYS A 272 -4.18 -15.76 -21.85
C LYS A 272 -4.19 -16.82 -20.75
N ARG A 273 -3.03 -17.40 -20.41
CA ARG A 273 -2.87 -18.32 -19.26
C ARG A 273 -2.99 -17.60 -17.92
N LEU A 274 -2.60 -16.32 -17.84
CA LEU A 274 -2.73 -15.46 -16.66
C LEU A 274 -4.13 -14.86 -16.51
N GLY A 275 -4.95 -14.84 -17.57
CA GLY A 275 -6.30 -14.24 -17.55
C GLY A 275 -7.28 -14.91 -16.57
N ASP A 276 -7.07 -16.19 -16.27
CA ASP A 276 -7.85 -16.95 -15.28
C ASP A 276 -7.15 -17.04 -13.90
N VAL A 277 -5.96 -16.44 -13.74
CA VAL A 277 -5.16 -16.52 -12.51
C VAL A 277 -5.55 -15.37 -11.57
N SER A 278 -6.27 -15.72 -10.50
CA SER A 278 -6.56 -14.80 -9.39
C SER A 278 -5.25 -14.20 -8.83
N ILE A 279 -5.33 -12.96 -8.34
CA ILE A 279 -4.26 -12.24 -7.59
C ILE A 279 -3.66 -13.07 -6.43
N GLU A 280 -4.35 -14.13 -6.00
CA GLU A 280 -3.98 -15.03 -4.92
C GLU A 280 -2.85 -16.03 -5.26
N GLU A 281 -2.53 -16.30 -6.54
CA GLU A 281 -1.54 -17.33 -6.94
C GLU A 281 -0.16 -16.78 -7.36
N HIS A 282 0.13 -15.50 -7.11
CA HIS A 282 1.26 -14.74 -7.69
C HIS A 282 2.70 -15.17 -7.31
N HIS A 283 2.93 -16.34 -6.71
CA HIS A 283 4.20 -16.67 -6.03
C HIS A 283 5.18 -17.61 -6.77
N ASP A 284 4.82 -18.15 -7.92
CA ASP A 284 5.58 -19.17 -8.65
C ASP A 284 5.09 -19.09 -10.12
N TRP A 285 5.85 -18.91 -11.21
CA TRP A 285 7.15 -19.41 -11.70
C TRP A 285 7.81 -18.35 -12.64
N ARG A 286 9.14 -18.18 -12.71
CA ARG A 286 10.13 -18.64 -13.75
C ARG A 286 9.83 -18.14 -15.20
N ASP A 287 10.78 -17.70 -16.02
CA ASP A 287 12.23 -18.02 -16.16
C ASP A 287 13.15 -16.77 -16.34
N CYS A 288 14.42 -16.95 -16.71
CA CYS A 288 15.38 -15.89 -17.09
C CYS A 288 16.19 -16.32 -18.34
N TRP A 289 16.31 -15.47 -19.36
CA TRP A 289 17.08 -15.78 -20.58
C TRP A 289 17.81 -14.56 -21.16
N SER A 290 18.94 -14.83 -21.82
CA SER A 290 19.88 -13.82 -22.35
C SER A 290 20.44 -14.22 -23.72
N PHE A 291 20.39 -13.35 -24.73
CA PHE A 291 21.16 -13.50 -25.98
C PHE A 291 21.52 -12.15 -26.62
N ASN A 292 22.70 -12.10 -27.26
CA ASN A 292 23.35 -10.90 -27.81
C ASN A 292 23.08 -10.74 -29.31
N PHE A 293 22.75 -9.54 -29.80
CA PHE A 293 22.80 -9.19 -31.24
C PHE A 293 23.30 -7.76 -31.47
N ARG A 294 23.91 -7.53 -32.65
CA ARG A 294 24.68 -6.33 -32.99
C ARG A 294 24.14 -5.71 -34.28
N LEU A 295 23.81 -4.43 -34.26
CA LEU A 295 23.69 -3.60 -35.46
C LEU A 295 24.78 -2.53 -35.43
N THR A 296 25.44 -2.30 -36.56
CA THR A 296 26.49 -1.30 -36.71
C THR A 296 26.19 -0.47 -37.96
N GLY A 297 25.90 0.82 -37.77
CA GLY A 297 25.71 1.78 -38.86
C GLY A 297 25.59 3.21 -38.31
N SER A 298 26.45 4.10 -38.84
CA SER A 298 26.44 5.58 -38.70
C SER A 298 26.23 6.18 -37.31
N ASP A 299 27.33 6.68 -36.70
CA ASP A 299 27.49 7.79 -35.71
C ASP A 299 26.53 7.95 -34.50
N GLU A 300 25.50 7.13 -34.37
CA GLU A 300 24.53 7.10 -33.28
C GLU A 300 24.61 5.73 -32.57
N GLN A 301 24.69 5.73 -31.24
CA GLN A 301 24.86 4.48 -30.49
C GLN A 301 23.51 3.91 -30.04
N LEU A 302 22.94 3.04 -30.88
CA LEU A 302 21.73 2.26 -30.57
C LEU A 302 22.09 0.90 -29.92
N CYS A 303 21.58 0.66 -28.72
CA CYS A 303 21.68 -0.64 -28.04
C CYS A 303 20.33 -1.37 -28.02
N LEU A 304 20.29 -2.62 -28.45
CA LEU A 304 19.13 -3.50 -28.30
C LEU A 304 19.31 -4.35 -27.03
N VAL A 305 18.40 -4.21 -26.06
CA VAL A 305 18.35 -5.09 -24.88
C VAL A 305 17.08 -5.92 -24.93
N ASN A 306 17.22 -7.19 -25.28
CA ASN A 306 16.15 -8.18 -25.28
C ASN A 306 16.36 -9.15 -24.10
N LEU A 307 15.55 -8.98 -23.07
CA LEU A 307 15.46 -9.92 -21.95
C LEU A 307 14.28 -10.84 -22.24
N ARG A 308 14.53 -12.15 -22.30
CA ARG A 308 13.50 -13.18 -22.47
C ARG A 308 13.29 -13.95 -21.17
#